data_AF-A0A1L6MWJ0-F1
#
_entry.id   AF-A0A1L6MWJ0-F1
#
_cell.length_a   1.000
_cell.length_b   1.000
_cell.length_c   1.000
_cell.angle_alpha   90.00
_cell.angle_beta   90.00
_cell.angle_gamma   90.00
#
_symmetry.space_group_name_H-M   'P 1'
#
loop_
_entity.id
_entity.type
_entity.pdbx_description
1 polymer ?
#
loop_
_entity_poly.entity_id
_entity_poly.type
_entity_poly.pdbx_seq_one_letter_code
_entity_poly.pdbx_strand_id
1 'polypeptide(L)'
;MTGLRKTLLALFKAEQQVRQLHHELAQSKPEEIKPLLQEAVQEAKGLEHEEQKILRLVRLAFLLGEFHGEWVAHQLIDILDSDSPEIRKAAGEFFEELAYERFKEAAIAVERALKCLDPSSLALLELPYILVRIGEPGTIKLLEKFLASKNPEVVSAAMEALVEGGDTEAVSLLDPLLKDKREVMIEDDGGEECAVPLGELAKEAQQILRDL
;
A
#
# COMPACT_ATOMS: atom_id res chain seq x y z
N MET A 1 22.87 -0.98 -41.19
CA MET A 1 21.81 -1.35 -40.22
C MET A 1 21.29 -0.07 -39.59
N THR A 2 19.98 0.18 -39.64
CA THR A 2 19.35 1.43 -39.17
C THR A 2 19.56 1.64 -37.66
N GLY A 3 19.65 2.90 -37.21
CA GLY A 3 19.86 3.24 -35.81
C GLY A 3 18.85 2.59 -34.86
N LEU A 4 17.58 2.51 -35.28
CA LEU A 4 16.51 1.88 -34.51
C LEU A 4 16.74 0.38 -34.24
N ARG A 5 17.27 -0.38 -35.22
CA ARG A 5 17.60 -1.80 -34.99
C ARG A 5 18.72 -1.94 -33.95
N LYS A 6 19.71 -1.04 -33.97
CA LYS A 6 20.78 -1.04 -32.97
C LYS A 6 20.24 -0.71 -31.58
N THR A 7 19.34 0.27 -31.47
CA THR A 7 18.67 0.63 -30.22
C THR A 7 17.85 -0.53 -29.67
N LEU A 8 17.05 -1.20 -30.50
CA LEU A 8 16.24 -2.35 -30.08
C LEU A 8 17.11 -3.51 -29.56
N LEU A 9 18.23 -3.80 -30.21
CA LEU A 9 19.17 -4.83 -29.74
C LEU A 9 19.87 -4.42 -28.43
N ALA A 10 20.14 -3.14 -28.23
CA ALA A 10 20.70 -2.64 -26.98
C ALA A 10 19.70 -2.78 -25.83
N LEU A 11 18.41 -2.50 -26.09
CA LEU A 11 17.33 -2.68 -25.12
C LEU A 11 17.23 -4.15 -24.67
N PHE A 12 17.22 -5.12 -25.59
CA PHE A 12 17.14 -6.54 -25.22
C PHE A 12 18.35 -7.01 -24.41
N LYS A 13 19.56 -6.50 -24.70
CA LYS A 13 20.74 -6.79 -23.90
C LYS A 13 20.65 -6.20 -22.50
N ALA A 14 20.16 -4.96 -22.39
CA ALA A 14 19.94 -4.33 -21.09
C ALA A 14 18.92 -5.11 -20.26
N GLU A 15 17.81 -5.52 -20.87
CA GLU A 15 16.78 -6.34 -20.20
C GLU A 15 17.33 -7.71 -19.74
N GLN A 16 18.13 -8.36 -20.58
CA GLN A 16 18.80 -9.62 -20.19
C GLN A 16 19.72 -9.40 -18.98
N GLN A 17 20.51 -8.32 -18.98
CA GLN A 17 21.38 -7.98 -17.86
C GLN A 17 20.58 -7.69 -16.58
N VAL A 18 19.49 -6.95 -16.68
CA VAL A 18 18.60 -6.65 -15.55
C VAL A 18 18.06 -7.94 -14.94
N ARG A 19 17.56 -8.87 -15.76
CA ARG A 19 17.04 -10.17 -15.27
C ARG A 19 18.13 -11.01 -14.61
N GLN A 20 19.34 -11.02 -15.18
CA GLN A 20 20.46 -11.74 -14.59
C GLN A 20 20.83 -11.19 -13.21
N LEU A 21 20.98 -9.87 -13.09
CA LEU A 21 21.31 -9.22 -11.81
C LEU A 21 20.20 -9.39 -10.78
N HIS A 22 18.94 -9.28 -11.21
CA HIS A 22 17.80 -9.53 -10.33
C HIS A 22 17.80 -10.95 -9.79
N HIS A 23 18.03 -11.96 -10.65
CA HIS A 23 18.11 -13.36 -10.22
C HIS A 23 19.27 -13.61 -9.25
N GLU A 24 20.43 -13.00 -9.49
CA GLU A 24 21.58 -13.09 -8.59
C GLU A 24 21.28 -12.50 -7.20
N LEU A 25 20.63 -11.34 -7.15
CA LEU A 25 20.19 -10.72 -5.90
C LEU A 25 19.13 -11.57 -5.20
N ALA A 26 18.13 -12.10 -5.92
CA ALA A 26 17.08 -12.95 -5.37
C ALA A 26 17.60 -14.25 -4.74
N GLN A 27 18.74 -14.77 -5.23
CA GLN A 27 19.39 -15.95 -4.66
C GLN A 27 20.29 -15.65 -3.46
N SER A 28 20.47 -14.38 -3.11
CA SER A 28 21.32 -13.98 -1.98
C SER A 28 20.70 -14.37 -0.65
N LYS A 29 21.55 -14.59 0.37
CA LYS A 29 21.07 -14.97 1.69
C LYS A 29 20.34 -13.80 2.36
N PRO A 30 19.23 -14.04 3.09
CA PRO A 30 18.48 -12.99 3.77
C PRO A 30 19.33 -12.09 4.68
N GLU A 31 20.29 -12.65 5.40
CA GLU A 31 21.18 -11.91 6.29
C GLU A 31 22.13 -10.93 5.57
N GLU A 32 22.46 -11.20 4.31
CA GLU A 32 23.33 -10.36 3.48
C GLU A 32 22.50 -9.32 2.71
N ILE A 33 21.38 -9.73 2.12
CA ILE A 33 20.59 -8.89 1.22
C ILE A 33 19.68 -7.91 1.97
N LYS A 34 19.15 -8.28 3.14
CA LYS A 34 18.25 -7.44 3.92
C LYS A 34 18.82 -6.05 4.24
N PRO A 35 20.00 -5.90 4.86
CA PRO A 35 20.53 -4.56 5.15
C PRO A 35 20.78 -3.74 3.88
N LEU A 36 21.21 -4.38 2.79
CA LEU A 36 21.43 -3.72 1.51
C LEU A 36 20.13 -3.19 0.89
N LEU A 37 19.05 -3.98 0.91
CA LEU A 37 17.76 -3.53 0.38
C LEU A 37 17.14 -2.45 1.26
N GLN A 38 17.27 -2.56 2.57
CA GLN A 38 16.80 -1.52 3.49
C GLN A 38 17.48 -0.17 3.23
N GLU A 39 18.81 -0.18 3.07
CA GLU A 39 19.57 1.02 2.72
C GLU A 39 19.16 1.55 1.34
N ALA A 40 19.07 0.68 0.33
CA ALA A 40 18.69 1.07 -1.02
C ALA A 40 17.28 1.70 -1.11
N VAL A 41 16.31 1.22 -0.31
CA VAL A 41 14.98 1.84 -0.20
C VAL A 41 15.09 3.25 0.36
N GLN A 42 15.84 3.45 1.45
CA GLN A 42 16.01 4.78 2.04
C GLN A 42 16.73 5.75 1.09
N GLU A 43 17.79 5.30 0.43
CA GLU A 43 18.50 6.09 -0.58
C GLU A 43 17.56 6.48 -1.73
N ALA A 44 16.78 5.54 -2.25
CA ALA A 44 15.87 5.79 -3.36
C ALA A 44 14.75 6.77 -2.99
N LYS A 45 14.20 6.67 -1.77
CA LYS A 45 13.22 7.64 -1.24
C LYS A 45 13.78 9.06 -1.18
N GLY A 46 15.07 9.20 -0.87
CA GLY A 46 15.77 10.49 -0.78
C GLY A 46 16.17 11.12 -2.12
N LEU A 47 15.89 10.49 -3.27
CA LEU A 47 16.27 11.03 -4.57
C LEU A 47 15.42 12.24 -4.97
N GLU A 48 16.08 13.31 -5.42
CA GLU A 48 15.41 14.50 -5.96
C GLU A 48 14.86 14.26 -7.38
N HIS A 49 15.54 13.43 -8.19
CA HIS A 49 15.12 13.16 -9.56
C HIS A 49 14.02 12.12 -9.59
N GLU A 50 12.80 12.56 -9.86
CA GLU A 50 11.60 11.73 -9.74
C GLU A 50 11.64 10.46 -10.61
N GLU A 51 12.09 10.54 -11.87
CA GLU A 51 12.21 9.34 -12.71
C GLU A 51 13.20 8.30 -12.14
N GLN A 52 14.25 8.74 -11.45
CA GLN A 52 15.22 7.84 -10.83
C GLN A 52 14.67 7.24 -9.54
N LYS A 53 13.91 8.03 -8.77
CA LYS A 53 13.15 7.55 -7.60
C LYS A 53 12.18 6.45 -8.02
N ILE A 54 11.35 6.71 -9.04
CA ILE A 54 10.39 5.74 -9.60
C ILE A 54 11.10 4.49 -10.07
N LEU A 55 12.11 4.62 -10.94
CA LEU A 55 12.85 3.48 -11.47
C LEU A 55 13.40 2.58 -10.34
N ARG A 56 14.00 3.17 -9.30
CA ARG A 56 14.63 2.41 -8.21
C ARG A 56 13.60 1.80 -7.28
N LEU A 57 12.61 2.57 -6.82
CA LEU A 57 11.62 2.06 -5.86
C LEU A 57 10.73 0.99 -6.48
N VAL A 58 10.33 1.13 -7.74
CA VAL A 58 9.63 0.05 -8.47
C VAL A 58 10.55 -1.17 -8.55
N ARG A 59 11.81 -1.04 -8.99
CA ARG A 59 12.72 -2.20 -9.07
C ARG A 59 12.96 -2.87 -7.70
N LEU A 60 13.02 -2.09 -6.63
CA LEU A 60 13.17 -2.59 -5.26
C LEU A 60 11.92 -3.32 -4.79
N ALA A 61 10.72 -2.83 -5.09
CA ALA A 61 9.47 -3.55 -4.80
C ALA A 61 9.44 -4.94 -5.48
N PHE A 62 9.80 -5.00 -6.76
CA PHE A 62 9.93 -6.28 -7.49
C PHE A 62 10.93 -7.22 -6.82
N LEU A 63 12.09 -6.71 -6.42
CA LEU A 63 13.12 -7.55 -5.78
C LEU A 63 12.71 -8.00 -4.38
N LEU A 64 12.01 -7.16 -3.62
CA LEU A 64 11.45 -7.50 -2.33
C LEU A 64 10.42 -8.64 -2.43
N GLY A 65 9.65 -8.71 -3.52
CA GLY A 65 8.70 -9.80 -3.80
C GLY A 65 9.36 -11.18 -3.92
N GLU A 66 10.66 -11.27 -4.17
CA GLU A 66 11.41 -12.53 -4.19
C GLU A 66 11.77 -13.04 -2.79
N PHE A 67 11.46 -12.27 -1.74
CA PHE A 67 11.79 -12.60 -0.37
C PHE A 67 10.54 -12.70 0.52
N HIS A 68 10.73 -13.33 1.66
CA HIS A 68 9.71 -13.40 2.70
C HIS A 68 10.25 -12.86 4.04
N GLY A 69 9.33 -12.61 4.96
CA GLY A 69 9.63 -12.13 6.30
C GLY A 69 8.93 -10.80 6.59
N GLU A 70 8.70 -10.53 7.87
CA GLU A 70 8.14 -9.26 8.35
C GLU A 70 8.91 -8.03 7.84
N TRP A 71 10.23 -8.17 7.64
CA TRP A 71 11.05 -7.09 7.10
C TRP A 71 10.70 -6.73 5.65
N VAL A 72 10.24 -7.69 4.83
CA VAL A 72 9.80 -7.45 3.46
C VAL A 72 8.52 -6.62 3.48
N ALA A 73 7.54 -7.04 4.28
CA ALA A 73 6.30 -6.31 4.48
C ALA A 73 6.54 -4.88 4.97
N HIS A 74 7.50 -4.69 5.90
CA HIS A 74 7.91 -3.36 6.33
C HIS A 74 8.47 -2.50 5.19
N GLN A 75 9.35 -3.05 4.36
CA GLN A 75 9.93 -2.29 3.24
C GLN A 75 8.89 -1.97 2.16
N LEU A 76 7.98 -2.90 1.86
CA LEU A 76 6.90 -2.64 0.92
C LEU A 76 5.97 -1.53 1.42
N ILE A 77 5.64 -1.50 2.72
CA ILE A 77 4.91 -0.37 3.33
C ILE A 77 5.71 0.93 3.25
N ASP A 78 7.02 0.91 3.49
CA ASP A 78 7.87 2.10 3.39
C ASP A 78 7.89 2.67 1.95
N ILE A 79 7.77 1.80 0.92
CA ILE A 79 7.66 2.17 -0.49
C ILE A 79 6.24 2.64 -0.85
N LEU A 80 5.21 2.01 -0.27
CA LEU A 80 3.80 2.37 -0.45
C LEU A 80 3.50 3.80 0.02
N ASP A 81 4.33 4.36 0.90
CA ASP A 81 4.26 5.74 1.37
C ASP A 81 4.83 6.78 0.38
N SER A 82 4.75 6.49 -0.92
CA SER A 82 5.28 7.34 -1.98
C SER A 82 4.18 8.19 -2.62
N ASP A 83 4.47 9.45 -2.96
CA ASP A 83 3.54 10.33 -3.69
C ASP A 83 3.27 9.84 -5.13
N SER A 84 4.20 9.08 -5.73
CA SER A 84 4.03 8.51 -7.07
C SER A 84 3.06 7.32 -7.08
N PRO A 85 1.94 7.38 -7.84
CA PRO A 85 1.01 6.27 -7.96
C PRO A 85 1.63 4.99 -8.55
N GLU A 86 2.62 5.12 -9.44
CA GLU A 86 3.31 3.96 -10.02
C GLU A 86 4.10 3.17 -8.97
N ILE A 87 4.78 3.89 -8.07
CA ILE A 87 5.52 3.29 -6.96
C ILE A 87 4.55 2.61 -5.99
N ARG A 88 3.45 3.28 -5.63
CA ARG A 88 2.44 2.73 -4.72
C ARG A 88 1.81 1.46 -5.28
N LYS A 89 1.44 1.49 -6.56
CA LYS A 89 0.89 0.31 -7.25
C LYS A 89 1.84 -0.88 -7.16
N ALA A 90 3.11 -0.70 -7.51
CA ALA A 90 4.10 -1.77 -7.46
C ALA A 90 4.27 -2.32 -6.04
N ALA A 91 4.40 -1.45 -5.03
CA ALA A 91 4.53 -1.88 -3.64
C ALA A 91 3.28 -2.58 -3.10
N GLY A 92 2.09 -2.09 -3.45
CA GLY A 92 0.81 -2.66 -3.07
C GLY A 92 0.60 -4.06 -3.65
N GLU A 93 0.93 -4.27 -4.93
CA GLU A 93 0.86 -5.58 -5.60
C GLU A 93 1.73 -6.63 -4.87
N PHE A 94 3.01 -6.33 -4.61
CA PHE A 94 3.89 -7.28 -3.90
C PHE A 94 3.55 -7.42 -2.42
N PHE A 95 2.99 -6.39 -1.77
CA PHE A 95 2.51 -6.52 -0.39
C PHE A 95 1.30 -7.43 -0.32
N GLU A 96 0.38 -7.29 -1.27
CA GLU A 96 -0.81 -8.13 -1.41
C GLU A 96 -0.41 -9.60 -1.64
N GLU A 97 0.52 -9.88 -2.56
CA GLU A 97 1.08 -11.22 -2.79
C GLU A 97 1.70 -11.82 -1.51
N LEU A 98 2.56 -11.06 -0.81
CA LEU A 98 3.15 -11.49 0.45
C LEU A 98 2.07 -11.80 1.51
N ALA A 99 1.00 -11.01 1.55
CA ALA A 99 -0.06 -11.16 2.53
C ALA A 99 -0.96 -12.37 2.23
N TYR A 100 -1.21 -12.71 0.97
CA TYR A 100 -1.90 -13.97 0.62
C TYR A 100 -1.14 -15.20 1.11
N GLU A 101 0.19 -15.20 1.00
CA GLU A 101 0.99 -16.34 1.43
C GLU A 101 1.26 -16.34 2.94
N ARG A 102 1.46 -15.15 3.52
CA ARG A 102 2.02 -14.97 4.87
C ARG A 102 1.33 -13.83 5.63
N PHE A 103 0.00 -13.88 5.69
CA PHE A 103 -0.84 -12.83 6.31
C PHE A 103 -0.37 -12.37 7.68
N LYS A 104 0.14 -13.27 8.53
CA LYS A 104 0.67 -12.92 9.85
C LYS A 104 1.79 -11.85 9.78
N GLU A 105 2.68 -11.95 8.79
CA GLU A 105 3.78 -11.00 8.62
C GLU A 105 3.30 -9.66 8.10
N ALA A 106 2.37 -9.67 7.15
CA ALA A 106 1.68 -8.49 6.67
C ALA A 106 0.94 -7.77 7.83
N ALA A 107 0.20 -8.52 8.65
CA ALA A 107 -0.53 -7.99 9.79
C ALA A 107 0.41 -7.32 10.82
N ILE A 108 1.55 -7.95 11.15
CA ILE A 108 2.56 -7.35 12.05
C ILE A 108 3.10 -6.05 11.45
N ALA A 109 3.34 -6.01 10.14
CA ALA A 109 3.81 -4.82 9.46
C ALA A 109 2.78 -3.69 9.44
N VAL A 110 1.50 -4.00 9.18
CA VAL A 110 0.39 -3.05 9.27
C VAL A 110 0.24 -2.49 10.67
N GLU A 111 0.30 -3.34 11.70
CA GLU A 111 0.21 -2.87 13.09
C GLU A 111 1.37 -1.96 13.50
N ARG A 112 2.57 -2.22 12.99
CA ARG A 112 3.71 -1.31 13.16
C ARG A 112 3.45 0.00 12.42
N ALA A 113 2.96 -0.05 11.19
CA ALA A 113 2.69 1.13 10.36
C ALA A 113 1.71 2.09 11.07
N LEU A 114 0.59 1.57 11.57
CA LEU A 114 -0.40 2.32 12.35
C LEU A 114 0.17 3.00 13.61
N LYS A 115 1.25 2.44 14.19
CA LYS A 115 1.89 2.97 15.40
C LYS A 115 3.01 3.97 15.10
N CYS A 116 3.69 3.80 13.97
CA CYS A 116 4.99 4.44 13.73
C CYS A 116 5.00 5.43 12.57
N LEU A 117 4.11 5.29 11.59
CA LEU A 117 4.05 6.22 10.46
C LEU A 117 3.40 7.54 10.88
N ASP A 118 3.73 8.59 10.15
CA ASP A 118 3.02 9.86 10.29
C ASP A 118 1.54 9.65 9.97
N PRO A 119 0.60 10.28 10.72
CA PRO A 119 -0.82 10.18 10.40
C PRO A 119 -1.16 10.57 8.97
N SER A 120 -0.39 11.44 8.30
CA SER A 120 -0.59 11.82 6.89
C SER A 120 0.08 10.87 5.89
N SER A 121 0.62 9.75 6.34
CA SER A 121 1.27 8.75 5.47
C SER A 121 0.29 8.22 4.43
N LEU A 122 0.69 8.25 3.16
CA LEU A 122 -0.11 7.71 2.06
C LEU A 122 -0.28 6.19 2.18
N ALA A 123 0.70 5.50 2.77
CA ALA A 123 0.58 4.07 3.03
C ALA A 123 -0.62 3.76 3.95
N LEU A 124 -0.95 4.64 4.90
CA LEU A 124 -2.11 4.43 5.79
C LEU A 124 -3.45 4.62 5.06
N LEU A 125 -3.47 5.33 3.93
CA LEU A 125 -4.65 5.49 3.08
C LEU A 125 -4.83 4.29 2.13
N GLU A 126 -3.74 3.70 1.65
CA GLU A 126 -3.76 2.59 0.69
C GLU A 126 -3.97 1.22 1.36
N LEU A 127 -3.41 1.02 2.56
CA LEU A 127 -3.45 -0.27 3.27
C LEU A 127 -4.87 -0.82 3.49
N PRO A 128 -5.90 -0.02 3.86
CA PRO A 128 -7.27 -0.52 3.99
C PRO A 128 -7.78 -1.25 2.74
N TYR A 129 -7.61 -0.66 1.55
CA TYR A 129 -8.05 -1.26 0.29
C TYR A 129 -7.27 -2.54 -0.02
N ILE A 130 -5.96 -2.54 0.22
CA ILE A 130 -5.13 -3.74 0.01
C ILE A 130 -5.60 -4.88 0.94
N LEU A 131 -5.86 -4.60 2.21
CA LEU A 131 -6.33 -5.59 3.19
C LEU A 131 -7.66 -6.23 2.79
N VAL A 132 -8.57 -5.45 2.23
CA VAL A 132 -9.85 -5.95 1.73
C VAL A 132 -9.68 -6.87 0.53
N ARG A 133 -8.80 -6.51 -0.42
CA ARG A 133 -8.48 -7.39 -1.56
C ARG A 133 -7.89 -8.73 -1.10
N ILE A 134 -7.04 -8.72 -0.07
CA ILE A 134 -6.45 -9.94 0.51
C ILE A 134 -7.53 -10.90 1.05
N GLY A 135 -8.60 -10.38 1.66
CA GLY A 135 -9.77 -11.19 2.06
C GLY A 135 -9.53 -12.21 3.19
N GLU A 136 -8.42 -12.10 3.93
CA GLU A 136 -8.10 -13.02 5.02
C GLU A 136 -8.95 -12.73 6.27
N PRO A 137 -9.32 -13.74 7.10
CA PRO A 137 -10.17 -13.54 8.28
C PRO A 137 -9.66 -12.51 9.29
N GLY A 138 -8.36 -12.20 9.28
CA GLY A 138 -7.77 -11.17 10.15
C GLY A 138 -7.91 -9.75 9.63
N THR A 139 -8.33 -9.53 8.38
CA THR A 139 -8.45 -8.21 7.74
C THR A 139 -9.39 -7.29 8.52
N ILE A 140 -10.57 -7.77 8.91
CA ILE A 140 -11.57 -6.96 9.62
C ILE A 140 -11.02 -6.39 10.93
N LYS A 141 -10.21 -7.18 11.66
CA LYS A 141 -9.56 -6.73 12.89
C LYS A 141 -8.47 -5.69 12.65
N LEU A 142 -7.85 -5.69 11.46
CA LEU A 142 -6.91 -4.64 11.08
C LEU A 142 -7.66 -3.37 10.69
N LEU A 143 -8.73 -3.48 9.90
CA LEU A 143 -9.58 -2.35 9.51
C LEU A 143 -10.20 -1.65 10.72
N GLU A 144 -10.62 -2.38 11.75
CA GLU A 144 -11.05 -1.80 13.03
C GLU A 144 -10.00 -0.85 13.63
N LYS A 145 -8.71 -1.17 13.50
CA LYS A 145 -7.63 -0.30 13.99
C LYS A 145 -7.45 0.96 13.13
N PHE A 146 -7.70 0.88 11.82
CA PHE A 146 -7.71 2.06 10.95
C PHE A 146 -8.89 2.99 11.26
N LEU A 147 -10.08 2.44 11.55
CA LEU A 147 -11.25 3.23 11.99
C LEU A 147 -11.00 3.98 13.30
N ALA A 148 -10.09 3.48 14.14
CA ALA A 148 -9.64 4.15 15.37
C ALA A 148 -8.55 5.23 15.14
N SER A 149 -8.16 5.51 13.90
CA SER A 149 -7.14 6.50 13.57
C SER A 149 -7.57 7.91 13.99
N LYS A 150 -6.56 8.74 14.32
CA LYS A 150 -6.75 10.18 14.59
C LYS A 150 -6.91 10.99 13.30
N ASN A 151 -6.32 10.53 12.20
CA ASN A 151 -6.45 11.19 10.91
C ASN A 151 -7.81 10.81 10.29
N PRO A 152 -8.71 11.78 10.03
CA PRO A 152 -10.00 11.49 9.42
C PRO A 152 -9.90 10.87 8.02
N GLU A 153 -8.89 11.21 7.22
CA GLU A 153 -8.68 10.62 5.88
C GLU A 153 -8.44 9.10 5.97
N VAL A 154 -7.66 8.66 6.97
CA VAL A 154 -7.40 7.24 7.23
C VAL A 154 -8.67 6.51 7.67
N VAL A 155 -9.54 7.19 8.42
CA VAL A 155 -10.84 6.63 8.82
C VAL A 155 -11.76 6.51 7.60
N SER A 156 -11.80 7.52 6.71
CA SER A 156 -12.58 7.46 5.46
C SER A 156 -12.14 6.30 4.59
N ALA A 157 -10.83 6.17 4.33
CA ALA A 157 -10.28 5.07 3.54
C ALA A 157 -10.66 3.69 4.12
N ALA A 158 -10.68 3.54 5.45
CA ALA A 158 -11.12 2.30 6.09
C ALA A 158 -12.62 2.04 5.98
N MET A 159 -13.46 3.07 6.03
CA MET A 159 -14.90 2.93 5.82
C MET A 159 -15.21 2.54 4.37
N GLU A 160 -14.58 3.21 3.41
CA GLU A 160 -14.72 2.89 1.99
C GLU A 160 -14.26 1.48 1.68
N ALA A 161 -13.10 1.08 2.21
CA ALA A 161 -12.60 -0.28 2.05
C ALA A 161 -13.58 -1.31 2.63
N LEU A 162 -14.16 -1.06 3.81
CA LEU A 162 -15.19 -1.95 4.38
C LEU A 162 -16.41 -2.09 3.47
N VAL A 163 -16.89 -0.99 2.89
CA VAL A 163 -17.99 -0.99 1.91
C VAL A 163 -17.62 -1.79 0.67
N GLU A 164 -16.43 -1.57 0.12
CA GLU A 164 -15.92 -2.29 -1.06
C GLU A 164 -15.78 -3.80 -0.80
N GLY A 165 -15.35 -4.16 0.42
CA GLY A 165 -15.23 -5.56 0.84
C GLY A 165 -16.57 -6.26 1.03
N GLY A 166 -17.64 -5.50 1.27
CA GLY A 166 -19.00 -6.01 1.37
C GLY A 166 -19.26 -6.94 2.55
N ASP A 167 -18.42 -6.90 3.59
CA ASP A 167 -18.62 -7.70 4.80
C ASP A 167 -19.72 -7.09 5.67
N THR A 168 -20.93 -7.65 5.57
CA THR A 168 -22.10 -7.19 6.30
C THR A 168 -21.96 -7.38 7.82
N GLU A 169 -21.05 -8.23 8.29
CA GLU A 169 -20.77 -8.39 9.73
C GLU A 169 -19.99 -7.18 10.29
N ALA A 170 -19.29 -6.44 9.43
CA ALA A 170 -18.50 -5.27 9.81
C ALA A 170 -19.33 -4.01 10.08
N VAL A 171 -20.64 -4.00 9.80
CA VAL A 171 -21.56 -2.86 10.00
C VAL A 171 -21.45 -2.28 11.41
N SER A 172 -21.32 -3.14 12.42
CA SER A 172 -21.24 -2.73 13.82
C SER A 172 -19.94 -1.99 14.19
N LEU A 173 -18.87 -2.16 13.39
CA LEU A 173 -17.61 -1.44 13.59
C LEU A 173 -17.75 0.06 13.32
N LEU A 174 -18.79 0.47 12.58
CA LEU A 174 -19.06 1.87 12.24
C LEU A 174 -19.85 2.62 13.32
N ASP A 175 -20.45 1.91 14.29
CA ASP A 175 -21.26 2.51 15.36
C ASP A 175 -20.53 3.63 16.14
N PRO A 176 -19.24 3.48 16.51
CA PRO A 176 -18.51 4.54 17.22
C PRO A 176 -18.36 5.84 16.42
N LEU A 177 -18.44 5.78 15.09
CA LEU A 177 -18.20 6.91 14.19
C LEU A 177 -19.46 7.72 13.88
N LEU A 178 -20.66 7.22 14.19
CA LEU A 178 -21.94 7.86 13.83
C LEU A 178 -22.15 9.29 14.34
N LYS A 179 -21.36 9.72 15.32
CA LYS A 179 -21.38 11.08 15.92
C LYS A 179 -20.05 11.81 15.73
N ASP A 180 -19.13 11.24 14.96
CA ASP A 180 -17.85 11.85 14.68
C ASP A 180 -18.05 13.09 13.79
N LYS A 181 -17.47 14.20 14.24
CA LYS A 181 -17.59 15.52 13.61
C LYS A 181 -16.33 15.92 12.87
N ARG A 182 -15.29 15.09 12.87
CA ARG A 182 -14.13 15.33 12.02
C ARG A 182 -14.59 15.25 10.57
N GLU A 183 -14.04 16.12 9.75
CA GLU A 183 -14.41 16.26 8.35
C GLU A 183 -13.29 15.70 7.48
N VAL A 184 -13.68 15.16 6.32
CA VAL A 184 -12.79 14.82 5.20
C VAL A 184 -13.24 15.58 3.97
N MET A 185 -12.30 15.86 3.07
CA MET A 185 -12.60 16.52 1.80
C MET A 185 -12.95 15.45 0.76
N ILE A 186 -14.15 15.54 0.18
CA ILE A 186 -14.62 14.63 -0.87
C ILE A 186 -14.90 15.47 -2.11
N GLU A 187 -14.39 15.01 -3.26
CA GLU A 187 -14.73 15.58 -4.57
C GLU A 187 -16.11 15.06 -4.98
N ASP A 188 -17.06 15.96 -5.23
CA ASP A 188 -18.39 15.60 -5.71
C ASP A 188 -18.42 15.33 -7.23
N ASP A 189 -19.57 14.89 -7.75
CA ASP A 189 -19.76 14.62 -9.19
C ASP A 189 -19.50 15.85 -10.10
N GLY A 190 -19.48 17.06 -9.50
CA GLY A 190 -19.17 18.33 -10.17
C GLY A 190 -17.69 18.71 -10.13
N GLY A 191 -16.86 17.95 -9.42
CA GLY A 191 -15.46 18.26 -9.18
C GLY A 191 -15.24 19.31 -8.07
N GLU A 192 -16.25 19.62 -7.27
CA GLU A 192 -16.13 20.52 -6.12
C GLU A 192 -15.79 19.73 -4.86
N GLU A 193 -14.73 20.16 -4.15
CA GLU A 193 -14.36 19.57 -2.88
C GLU A 193 -15.30 20.05 -1.77
N CYS A 194 -16.03 19.12 -1.16
CA CYS A 194 -16.94 19.37 -0.05
C CYS A 194 -16.43 18.71 1.24
N ALA A 195 -16.51 19.44 2.35
CA ALA A 195 -16.19 18.89 3.67
C ALA A 195 -17.38 18.06 4.18
N VAL A 196 -17.16 16.77 4.43
CA VAL A 196 -18.20 15.85 4.90
C VAL A 196 -17.81 15.29 6.27
N PRO A 197 -18.70 15.33 7.28
CA PRO A 197 -18.42 14.72 8.58
C PRO A 197 -18.33 13.20 8.48
N LEU A 198 -17.34 12.60 9.17
CA LEU A 198 -17.18 11.14 9.25
C LEU A 198 -18.45 10.43 9.74
N GLY A 199 -19.23 11.06 10.63
CA GLY A 199 -20.49 10.48 11.10
C GLY A 199 -21.61 10.44 10.07
N GLU A 200 -21.52 11.22 8.99
CA GLU A 200 -22.42 11.09 7.83
C GLU A 200 -21.97 9.95 6.93
N LEU A 201 -20.67 9.88 6.63
CA LEU A 201 -20.08 8.77 5.87
C LEU A 201 -20.30 7.41 6.55
N ALA A 202 -20.18 7.35 7.88
CA ALA A 202 -20.43 6.13 8.64
C ALA A 202 -21.90 5.65 8.50
N LYS A 203 -22.87 6.57 8.46
CA LYS A 203 -24.29 6.21 8.26
C LYS A 203 -24.53 5.69 6.84
N GLU A 204 -23.92 6.34 5.86
CA GLU A 204 -24.01 5.93 4.47
C GLU A 204 -23.39 4.53 4.26
N ALA A 205 -22.17 4.32 4.76
CA ALA A 205 -21.50 3.04 4.74
C ALA A 205 -22.32 1.94 5.44
N GLN A 206 -22.93 2.23 6.60
CA GLN A 206 -23.85 1.29 7.25
C GLN A 206 -25.07 0.96 6.40
N GLN A 207 -25.64 1.94 5.70
CA GLN A 207 -26.79 1.71 4.83
C GLN A 207 -26.40 0.82 3.65
N ILE A 208 -25.30 1.14 2.96
CA ILE A 208 -24.80 0.35 1.83
C ILE A 208 -24.56 -1.10 2.25
N LEU A 209 -23.82 -1.32 3.34
CA LEU A 209 -23.51 -2.67 3.82
C LEU A 209 -24.75 -3.47 4.27
N ARG A 210 -25.83 -2.81 4.70
CA ARG A 210 -27.10 -3.49 5.05
C ARG A 210 -27.93 -3.87 3.83
N ASP A 211 -27.67 -3.24 2.70
CA ASP A 211 -28.40 -3.44 1.45
C ASP A 211 -27.72 -4.48 0.52
N LEU A 212 -26.54 -4.99 0.89
CA LEU A 212 -25.83 -6.11 0.23
C LEU A 212 -26.45 -7.47 0.57
#